data_AF-D9SE45-F1
#
_entry.id   AF-D9SE45-F1
#
_cell.length_a   1.000
_cell.length_b   1.000
_cell.length_c   1.000
_cell.angle_alpha   90.00
_cell.angle_beta   90.00
_cell.angle_gamma   90.00
#
_symmetry.space_group_name_H-M   'P 1'
#
loop_
_entity.id
_entity.type
_entity.pdbx_description
1 polymer ?
#
loop_
_entity_poly.entity_id
_entity_poly.type
_entity_poly.pdbx_seq_one_letter_code
_entity_poly.pdbx_strand_id
1 'polypeptide(L)'
;MRLMNLPIMLALAVLLAACGFHLRGEATMPFASLYIEAANPASPLIEELRQNLLANHIELTKSAGKADVVLNITSDIPEKQILTMGSNGRVSEFQLRYRVSIRAYDQEQREWLPTDELMLSRDYKYDDAQILAKEAEETLLYQSMRSDMVQQIVRRLSHAKPRALPEK
;
A
#
# COMPACT_ATOMS: atom_id res chain seq x y z
N MET A 1 7.58 53.60 14.49
CA MET A 1 6.89 52.96 13.35
C MET A 1 7.15 51.46 13.16
N ARG A 2 7.99 50.77 13.96
CA ARG A 2 8.21 49.31 13.83
C ARG A 2 7.19 48.41 14.57
N LEU A 3 6.41 48.95 15.52
CA LEU A 3 5.43 48.18 16.30
C LEU A 3 4.08 47.94 15.59
N MET A 4 3.75 48.69 14.52
CA MET A 4 2.44 48.59 13.85
C MET A 4 2.31 47.33 12.96
N ASN A 5 3.42 46.72 12.56
CA ASN A 5 3.42 45.57 11.65
C ASN A 5 3.36 44.22 12.38
N LEU A 6 3.60 44.22 13.70
CA LEU A 6 3.54 43.03 14.55
C LEU A 6 2.15 42.36 14.59
N PRO A 7 1.02 43.10 14.72
CA PRO A 7 -0.31 42.46 14.72
C PRO A 7 -0.67 41.82 13.37
N ILE A 8 -0.21 42.39 12.25
CA ILE A 8 -0.48 41.85 10.91
C ILE A 8 0.26 40.53 10.71
N MET A 9 1.52 40.46 11.16
CA MET A 9 2.33 39.24 11.06
C MET A 9 1.79 38.12 11.95
N LEU A 10 1.27 38.45 13.14
CA LEU A 10 0.65 37.50 14.06
C LEU A 10 -0.69 36.97 13.52
N ALA A 11 -1.53 37.85 12.95
CA ALA A 11 -2.80 37.45 12.34
C ALA A 11 -2.58 36.48 11.17
N LEU A 12 -1.55 36.73 10.35
CA LEU A 12 -1.19 35.84 9.25
C LEU A 12 -0.75 34.45 9.77
N ALA A 13 0.08 34.39 10.81
CA ALA A 13 0.53 33.12 11.41
C ALA A 13 -0.63 32.26 11.96
N VAL A 14 -1.65 32.87 12.56
CA VAL A 14 -2.84 32.15 13.07
C VAL A 14 -3.72 31.64 11.93
N LEU A 15 -3.86 32.41 10.84
CA LEU A 15 -4.58 31.97 9.64
C LEU A 15 -3.92 30.76 8.97
N LEU A 16 -2.59 30.65 9.02
CA LEU A 16 -1.84 29.48 8.55
C LEU A 16 -2.05 28.22 9.43
N ALA A 17 -2.28 28.39 10.73
CA ALA A 17 -2.55 27.27 11.66
C ALA A 17 -4.02 26.81 11.66
N ALA A 18 -4.94 27.61 11.10
CA ALA A 18 -6.37 27.31 11.06
C ALA A 18 -6.75 26.18 10.08
N CYS A 19 -5.83 25.74 9.22
CA CYS A 19 -6.07 24.66 8.25
C CYS A 19 -6.21 23.26 8.89
N GLY A 20 -6.11 23.13 10.21
CA GLY A 20 -6.42 21.88 10.93
C GLY A 20 -5.44 20.74 10.67
N PHE A 21 -4.25 21.02 10.12
CA PHE A 21 -3.19 20.04 9.95
C PHE A 21 -2.72 19.56 11.33
N HIS A 22 -2.97 18.29 11.64
CA HIS A 22 -2.37 17.61 12.77
C HIS A 22 -1.20 16.77 12.29
N LEU A 23 -0.11 16.75 13.04
CA LEU A 23 0.98 15.81 12.77
C LEU A 23 0.38 14.41 12.81
N ARG A 24 0.61 13.63 11.75
CA ARG A 24 0.25 12.22 11.70
C ARG A 24 1.06 11.55 12.81
N GLY A 25 0.43 11.33 13.96
CA GLY A 25 1.02 10.61 15.08
C GLY A 25 1.47 9.22 14.67
N GLU A 26 2.14 8.52 15.56
CA GLU A 26 2.57 7.14 15.30
C GLU A 26 1.34 6.28 14.96
N ALA A 27 1.38 5.61 13.81
CA ALA A 27 0.31 4.71 13.40
C ALA A 27 0.41 3.42 14.23
N THR A 28 -0.18 3.44 15.42
CA THR A 28 -0.17 2.30 16.32
C THR A 28 -0.95 1.15 15.70
N MET A 29 -0.33 0.00 15.55
CA MET A 29 -1.01 -1.21 15.12
C MET A 29 -1.91 -1.75 16.25
N PRO A 30 -3.09 -2.31 15.93
CA PRO A 30 -4.03 -2.82 16.92
C PRO A 30 -3.67 -4.21 17.48
N PHE A 31 -2.52 -4.76 17.09
CA PHE A 31 -1.95 -6.04 17.51
C PHE A 31 -0.43 -5.91 17.59
N ALA A 32 0.24 -6.77 18.38
CA ALA A 32 1.68 -6.70 18.60
C ALA A 32 2.45 -7.64 17.68
N SER A 33 1.87 -8.80 17.37
CA SER A 33 2.53 -9.84 16.59
C SER A 33 1.73 -10.27 15.36
N LEU A 34 2.43 -10.53 14.26
CA LEU A 34 1.82 -10.92 12.99
C LEU A 34 2.60 -12.06 12.32
N TYR A 35 1.86 -13.00 11.73
CA TYR A 35 2.41 -14.01 10.83
C TYR A 35 1.99 -13.72 9.39
N ILE A 36 2.94 -13.70 8.45
CA ILE A 36 2.64 -13.55 7.03
C ILE A 36 2.56 -14.94 6.41
N GLU A 37 1.35 -15.33 6.00
CA GLU A 37 1.10 -16.50 5.19
C GLU A 37 0.94 -16.06 3.74
N ALA A 38 1.85 -16.47 2.86
CA ALA A 38 1.81 -16.06 1.46
C ALA A 38 1.92 -17.26 0.53
N ALA A 39 1.14 -17.26 -0.56
CA ALA A 39 1.26 -18.28 -1.59
C ALA A 39 2.66 -18.31 -2.23
N ASN A 40 3.29 -17.13 -2.37
CA ASN A 40 4.68 -16.99 -2.80
C ASN A 40 5.51 -16.22 -1.74
N PRO A 41 6.13 -16.90 -0.76
CA PRO A 41 6.89 -16.24 0.31
C PRO A 41 8.14 -15.47 -0.13
N ALA A 42 8.64 -15.74 -1.35
CA ALA A 42 9.83 -15.13 -1.95
C ALA A 42 9.49 -13.94 -2.88
N SER A 43 8.20 -13.56 -2.97
CA SER A 43 7.80 -12.39 -3.74
C SER A 43 8.44 -11.10 -3.20
N PRO A 44 8.84 -10.16 -4.06
CA PRO A 44 9.31 -8.83 -3.65
C PRO A 44 8.31 -8.07 -2.77
N LEU A 45 7.01 -8.31 -2.92
CA LEU A 45 5.97 -7.69 -2.10
C LEU A 45 6.13 -8.10 -0.65
N ILE A 46 6.35 -9.39 -0.42
CA ILE A 46 6.42 -9.96 0.92
C ILE A 46 7.66 -9.44 1.63
N GLU A 47 8.80 -9.34 0.93
CA GLU A 47 10.02 -8.79 1.51
C GLU A 47 9.85 -7.33 1.92
N GLU A 48 9.31 -6.49 1.04
CA GLU A 48 9.07 -5.09 1.32
C GLU A 48 8.01 -4.88 2.42
N LEU A 49 7.00 -5.75 2.48
CA LEU A 49 5.98 -5.76 3.53
C LEU A 49 6.58 -6.14 4.89
N ARG A 50 7.46 -7.15 4.96
CA ARG A 50 8.16 -7.50 6.21
C ARG A 50 8.94 -6.31 6.74
N GLN A 51 9.69 -5.64 5.88
CA GLN A 51 10.49 -4.46 6.26
C GLN A 51 9.59 -3.34 6.81
N ASN A 52 8.45 -3.07 6.16
CA ASN A 52 7.50 -2.07 6.63
C ASN A 52 6.84 -2.45 7.96
N LEU A 53 6.48 -3.72 8.16
CA LEU A 53 5.88 -4.17 9.42
C LEU A 53 6.87 -4.06 10.59
N LEU A 54 8.13 -4.45 10.37
CA LEU A 54 9.19 -4.28 11.37
C LEU A 54 9.42 -2.80 11.70
N ALA A 55 9.36 -1.91 10.70
CA ALA A 55 9.45 -0.47 10.91
C ALA A 55 8.26 0.12 11.70
N ASN A 56 7.12 -0.58 11.72
CA ASN A 56 5.95 -0.24 12.54
C ASN A 56 5.91 -1.04 13.86
N HIS A 57 7.06 -1.54 14.33
CA HIS A 57 7.22 -2.25 15.61
C HIS A 57 6.37 -3.53 15.77
N ILE A 58 5.99 -4.17 14.66
CA ILE A 58 5.31 -5.47 14.69
C ILE A 58 6.32 -6.60 14.82
N GLU A 59 6.07 -7.52 15.76
CA GLU A 59 6.83 -8.76 15.87
C GLU A 59 6.37 -9.76 14.80
N LEU A 60 7.26 -10.10 13.86
CA LEU A 60 6.99 -11.11 12.86
C LEU A 60 7.30 -12.51 13.41
N THR A 61 6.25 -13.31 13.62
CA THR A 61 6.41 -14.65 14.19
C THR A 61 6.77 -15.67 13.11
N LYS A 62 7.31 -16.83 13.54
CA LYS A 62 7.69 -17.93 12.62
C LYS A 62 6.55 -18.89 12.30
N SER A 63 5.42 -18.79 13.01
CA SER A 63 4.31 -19.73 12.89
C SER A 63 3.00 -19.05 13.21
N ALA A 64 1.96 -19.36 12.43
CA ALA A 64 0.62 -18.83 12.63
C ALA A 64 0.18 -18.89 14.11
N GLY A 65 0.33 -20.03 14.80
CA GLY A 65 -0.13 -20.24 16.18
C GLY A 65 0.51 -19.37 17.28
N LYS A 66 1.52 -18.56 16.96
CA LYS A 66 2.17 -17.65 17.91
C LYS A 66 1.86 -16.17 17.63
N ALA A 67 1.18 -15.87 16.53
CA ALA A 67 0.81 -14.50 16.17
C ALA A 67 -0.59 -14.14 16.69
N ASP A 68 -0.78 -12.88 17.03
CA ASP A 68 -2.09 -12.30 17.31
C ASP A 68 -2.95 -12.31 16.05
N VAL A 69 -2.34 -11.97 14.91
CA VAL A 69 -2.99 -11.90 13.59
C VAL A 69 -2.18 -12.64 12.54
N VAL A 70 -2.86 -13.40 11.69
CA VAL A 70 -2.32 -13.97 10.46
C VAL A 70 -2.78 -13.09 9.30
N LEU A 71 -1.83 -12.55 8.55
CA LEU A 71 -2.08 -11.94 7.25
C LEU A 71 -1.88 -13.01 6.17
N ASN A 72 -2.97 -13.44 5.56
CA ASN A 72 -2.95 -14.32 4.40
C ASN A 72 -2.92 -13.49 3.11
N ILE A 73 -1.92 -13.71 2.27
CA ILE A 73 -1.76 -13.12 0.94
C ILE A 73 -1.89 -14.25 -0.07
N THR A 74 -3.07 -14.33 -0.69
CA THR A 74 -3.44 -15.44 -1.57
C THR A 74 -2.83 -15.27 -2.97
N SER A 75 -2.65 -14.03 -3.44
CA SER A 75 -2.07 -13.73 -4.75
C SER A 75 -1.42 -12.35 -4.79
N ASP A 76 -0.39 -12.19 -5.62
CA ASP A 76 0.23 -10.91 -5.98
C ASP A 76 0.63 -10.89 -7.47
N ILE A 77 -0.22 -10.31 -8.32
CA ILE A 77 -0.17 -10.51 -9.77
C ILE A 77 0.11 -9.18 -10.48
N PRO A 78 1.29 -9.01 -11.09
CA PRO A 78 1.55 -7.93 -12.05
C PRO A 78 0.97 -8.29 -13.43
N GLU A 79 0.33 -7.33 -14.08
CA GLU A 79 -0.32 -7.52 -15.38
C GLU A 79 -0.04 -6.32 -16.29
N LYS A 80 0.18 -6.61 -17.57
CA LYS A 80 0.31 -5.59 -18.62
C LYS A 80 -0.72 -5.83 -19.71
N GLN A 81 -1.44 -4.79 -20.10
CA GLN A 81 -2.37 -4.85 -21.23
C GLN A 81 -2.25 -3.63 -22.13
N ILE A 82 -2.60 -3.79 -23.40
CA ILE A 82 -2.69 -2.70 -24.35
C ILE A 82 -3.85 -1.80 -23.93
N LEU A 83 -3.57 -0.51 -23.71
CA LEU A 83 -4.59 0.48 -23.42
C LEU A 83 -5.06 1.15 -24.71
N THR A 84 -4.11 1.62 -25.52
CA THR A 84 -4.38 2.37 -26.74
C THR A 84 -3.48 1.90 -27.89
N MET A 85 -4.05 1.87 -29.10
CA MET A 85 -3.33 1.70 -30.36
C MET A 85 -3.43 2.97 -31.21
N GLY A 86 -2.32 3.33 -31.88
CA GLY A 86 -2.25 4.43 -32.82
C GLY A 86 -2.93 4.11 -34.16
N SER A 87 -3.12 5.14 -34.99
CA SER A 87 -3.75 5.04 -36.32
C SER A 87 -2.98 4.15 -37.31
N ASN A 88 -1.71 3.86 -37.03
CA ASN A 88 -0.86 2.93 -37.77
C ASN A 88 -0.96 1.48 -37.28
N GLY A 89 -1.86 1.19 -36.33
CA GLY A 89 -2.05 -0.14 -35.74
C GLY A 89 -1.00 -0.56 -34.71
N ARG A 90 -0.09 0.34 -34.31
CA ARG A 90 0.92 0.06 -33.27
C ARG A 90 0.42 0.47 -31.89
N VAL A 91 0.89 -0.22 -30.85
CA VAL A 91 0.58 0.15 -29.45
C VAL A 91 1.19 1.51 -29.14
N SER A 92 0.41 2.41 -28.56
CA SER A 92 0.89 3.72 -28.10
C SER A 92 0.93 3.84 -26.58
N GLU A 93 0.09 3.07 -25.89
CA GLU A 93 0.01 3.07 -24.43
C GLU A 93 -0.26 1.67 -23.89
N PHE A 94 0.43 1.34 -22.81
CA PHE A 94 0.14 0.17 -22.00
C PHE A 94 -0.45 0.61 -20.66
N GLN A 95 -1.36 -0.21 -20.13
CA GLN A 95 -1.80 -0.14 -18.75
C GLN A 95 -1.17 -1.30 -17.96
N LEU A 96 -0.40 -0.93 -16.94
CA LEU A 96 0.09 -1.84 -15.92
C LEU A 96 -0.97 -1.94 -14.82
N ARG A 97 -1.29 -3.15 -14.38
CA ARG A 97 -2.11 -3.43 -13.20
C ARG A 97 -1.31 -4.27 -12.22
N TYR A 98 -1.53 -4.03 -10.94
CA TYR A 98 -0.97 -4.85 -9.88
C TYR A 98 -2.06 -5.20 -8.88
N ARG A 99 -2.39 -6.50 -8.80
CA ARG A 99 -3.50 -7.04 -8.01
C ARG A 99 -2.98 -7.88 -6.86
N VAL A 100 -3.44 -7.62 -5.65
CA VAL A 100 -3.06 -8.38 -4.46
C VAL A 100 -4.30 -8.75 -3.67
N SER A 101 -4.52 -10.05 -3.47
CA SER A 101 -5.64 -10.56 -2.67
C SER A 101 -5.17 -10.88 -1.26
N ILE A 102 -5.82 -10.29 -0.27
CA ILE A 102 -5.46 -10.40 1.14
C ILE A 102 -6.65 -10.78 2.02
N ARG A 103 -6.35 -11.40 3.16
CA ARG A 103 -7.27 -11.62 4.28
C ARG A 103 -6.47 -11.54 5.58
N ALA A 104 -7.09 -11.09 6.67
CA ALA A 104 -6.45 -11.16 7.99
C ALA A 104 -7.41 -11.74 9.03
N TYR A 105 -6.91 -12.65 9.86
CA TYR A 105 -7.69 -13.33 10.90
C TYR A 105 -6.83 -13.66 12.13
N ASP A 106 -7.46 -13.92 13.27
CA ASP A 106 -6.77 -14.37 14.49
C ASP A 106 -6.89 -15.88 14.72
N GLN A 107 -6.34 -16.37 15.84
CA GLN A 107 -6.41 -17.79 16.23
C GLN A 107 -7.84 -18.32 16.37
N GLU A 108 -8.78 -17.45 16.73
CA GLU A 108 -10.21 -17.79 16.88
C GLU A 108 -10.95 -17.74 15.53
N GLN A 109 -10.23 -17.53 14.41
CA GLN A 109 -10.79 -17.34 13.07
C GLN A 109 -11.70 -16.12 12.95
N ARG A 110 -11.59 -15.15 13.86
CA ARG A 110 -12.30 -13.86 13.71
C ARG A 110 -11.60 -13.06 12.62
N GLU A 111 -12.38 -12.49 11.72
CA GLU A 111 -11.83 -11.73 10.60
C GLU A 111 -11.48 -10.32 11.03
N TRP A 112 -10.20 -9.97 10.90
CA TRP A 112 -9.67 -8.62 11.09
C TRP A 112 -9.77 -7.80 9.80
N LEU A 113 -9.49 -8.46 8.68
CA LEU A 113 -9.75 -7.97 7.33
C LEU A 113 -10.47 -9.10 6.56
N PRO A 114 -11.67 -8.83 6.01
CA PRO A 114 -12.31 -9.80 5.13
C PRO A 114 -11.44 -10.00 3.89
N THR A 115 -11.69 -11.09 3.16
CA THR A 115 -11.06 -11.29 1.85
C THR A 115 -11.34 -10.09 0.95
N ASP A 116 -10.28 -9.43 0.50
CA ASP A 116 -10.36 -8.24 -0.35
C ASP A 116 -9.26 -8.29 -1.42
N GLU A 117 -9.55 -7.76 -2.60
CA GLU A 117 -8.59 -7.62 -3.70
C GLU A 117 -8.22 -6.14 -3.85
N LEU A 118 -6.95 -5.83 -3.64
CA LEU A 118 -6.39 -4.51 -3.87
C LEU A 118 -5.87 -4.44 -5.30
N MET A 119 -6.25 -3.41 -6.04
CA MET A 119 -5.76 -3.16 -7.39
C MET A 119 -5.16 -1.77 -7.51
N LEU A 120 -3.95 -1.71 -8.07
CA LEU A 120 -3.32 -0.48 -8.54
C LEU A 120 -3.17 -0.53 -10.05
N SER A 121 -3.27 0.62 -10.71
CA SER A 121 -2.96 0.76 -12.12
C SER A 121 -2.11 1.98 -12.42
N ARG A 122 -1.29 1.86 -13.48
CA ARG A 122 -0.49 2.94 -14.05
C ARG A 122 -0.49 2.78 -15.55
N ASP A 123 -0.75 3.89 -16.24
CA ASP A 123 -0.68 3.94 -17.70
C ASP A 123 0.64 4.59 -18.09
N TYR A 124 1.28 4.09 -19.14
CA TYR A 124 2.51 4.69 -19.66
C TYR A 124 2.55 4.65 -21.18
N LYS A 125 3.22 5.66 -21.74
CA LYS A 125 3.41 5.80 -23.18
C LYS A 125 4.49 4.84 -23.65
N TYR A 126 4.23 4.17 -24.76
CA TYR A 126 5.13 3.21 -25.34
C TYR A 126 5.62 3.68 -26.72
N ASP A 127 6.90 3.46 -26.98
CA ASP A 127 7.56 3.74 -28.25
C ASP A 127 8.58 2.65 -28.54
N ASP A 128 8.35 1.87 -29.60
CA ASP A 128 9.25 0.80 -30.06
C ASP A 128 10.67 1.31 -30.35
N ALA A 129 10.82 2.58 -30.73
CA ALA A 129 12.13 3.17 -31.01
C ALA A 129 12.98 3.33 -29.73
N GLN A 130 12.36 3.25 -28.55
CA GLN A 130 12.99 3.43 -27.23
C GLN A 130 12.77 2.21 -26.32
N ILE A 131 12.69 1.00 -26.88
CA ILE A 131 12.30 -0.22 -26.15
C ILE A 131 13.06 -0.44 -24.83
N LEU A 132 14.39 -0.31 -24.82
CA LEU A 132 15.20 -0.50 -23.60
C LEU A 132 14.85 0.51 -22.50
N ALA A 133 14.61 1.78 -22.89
CA ALA A 133 14.20 2.81 -21.94
C ALA A 133 12.78 2.51 -21.40
N LYS A 134 11.90 1.99 -22.25
CA LYS A 134 10.53 1.62 -21.86
C LYS A 134 10.47 0.39 -20.96
N GLU A 135 11.36 -0.59 -21.15
CA GLU A 135 11.50 -1.73 -20.22
C GLU A 135 12.01 -1.28 -18.84
N ALA A 136 12.96 -0.34 -18.81
CA ALA A 136 13.43 0.24 -17.55
C ALA A 136 12.34 1.07 -16.85
N GLU A 137 11.60 1.89 -17.60
CA GLU A 137 10.44 2.65 -17.09
C GLU A 137 9.36 1.70 -16.53
N GLU A 138 8.99 0.66 -17.26
CA GLU A 138 8.02 -0.36 -16.81
C GLU A 138 8.46 -1.02 -15.50
N THR A 139 9.74 -1.38 -15.38
CA THR A 139 10.29 -1.98 -14.16
C THR A 139 10.17 -1.03 -12.97
N LEU A 140 10.52 0.25 -13.14
CA LEU A 140 10.42 1.27 -12.10
C LEU A 140 8.96 1.53 -11.71
N LEU A 141 8.04 1.53 -12.68
CA LEU A 141 6.61 1.67 -12.41
C LEU A 141 6.08 0.50 -11.58
N TYR A 142 6.42 -0.74 -11.90
CA TYR A 142 6.03 -1.88 -11.07
C TYR A 142 6.63 -1.83 -9.66
N GLN A 143 7.89 -1.39 -9.51
CA GLN A 143 8.49 -1.20 -8.20
C GLN A 143 7.73 -0.15 -7.37
N SER A 144 7.43 1.01 -7.97
CA SER A 144 6.65 2.06 -7.31
C SER A 144 5.23 1.59 -6.95
N MET A 145 4.54 0.90 -7.87
CA MET A 145 3.20 0.34 -7.61
C MET A 145 3.24 -0.68 -6.47
N ARG A 146 4.29 -1.49 -6.38
CA ARG A 146 4.46 -2.43 -5.26
C ARG A 146 4.66 -1.72 -3.94
N SER A 147 5.51 -0.70 -3.88
CA SER A 147 5.67 0.12 -2.68
C SER A 147 4.35 0.76 -2.25
N ASP A 148 3.59 1.33 -3.19
CA ASP A 148 2.26 1.88 -2.93
C ASP A 148 1.33 0.80 -2.36
N MET A 149 1.36 -0.41 -2.91
CA MET A 149 0.54 -1.54 -2.46
C MET A 149 0.87 -1.94 -1.02
N VAL A 150 2.16 -2.04 -0.68
CA VAL A 150 2.60 -2.31 0.70
C VAL A 150 2.05 -1.26 1.65
N GLN A 151 2.14 0.02 1.30
CA GLN A 151 1.58 1.10 2.13
C GLN A 151 0.05 0.98 2.29
N GLN A 152 -0.68 0.52 1.27
CA GLN A 152 -2.11 0.28 1.40
C GLN A 152 -2.42 -0.86 2.37
N ILE A 153 -1.68 -1.95 2.29
CA ILE A 153 -1.84 -3.12 3.17
C ILE A 153 -1.56 -2.71 4.62
N VAL A 154 -0.42 -2.07 4.88
CA VAL A 154 -0.03 -1.60 6.22
C VAL A 154 -1.08 -0.66 6.82
N ARG A 155 -1.60 0.28 6.03
CA ARG A 155 -2.66 1.20 6.49
C ARG A 155 -3.98 0.48 6.76
N ARG A 156 -4.33 -0.55 6.00
CA ARG A 156 -5.52 -1.35 6.27
C ARG A 156 -5.36 -2.14 7.56
N LEU A 157 -4.17 -2.70 7.79
CA LEU A 157 -3.83 -3.39 9.04
C LEU A 157 -3.88 -2.46 10.26
N SER A 158 -3.40 -1.22 10.15
CA SER A 158 -3.44 -0.25 11.27
C SER A 158 -4.86 0.14 11.69
N HIS A 159 -5.85 -0.06 10.82
CA HIS A 159 -7.27 0.19 11.10
C HIS A 159 -8.09 -1.11 11.26
N ALA A 160 -7.45 -2.28 11.17
CA ALA A 160 -8.13 -3.56 11.27
C ALA A 160 -8.64 -3.79 12.70
N LYS A 161 -9.82 -4.38 12.81
CA LYS A 161 -10.43 -4.74 14.10
C LYS A 161 -11.13 -6.08 13.93
N PRO A 162 -11.10 -6.97 14.94
CA PRO A 162 -11.79 -8.24 14.86
C PRO A 162 -13.28 -7.99 14.69
N ARG A 163 -13.85 -8.49 13.59
CA ARG A 163 -15.29 -8.52 13.37
C ARG A 163 -15.86 -9.77 14.06
N ALA A 164 -16.99 -9.60 14.76
CA ALA A 164 -17.73 -10.74 15.28
C ALA A 164 -18.10 -11.68 14.12
N LEU A 165 -17.95 -12.98 14.34
CA LEU A 165 -18.29 -14.01 13.36
C LEU A 165 -19.75 -13.83 12.91
N PRO A 166 -20.08 -13.94 11.61
CA PRO A 166 -21.48 -14.02 11.21
C PRO A 166 -22.10 -15.23 11.91
N GLU A 167 -23.15 -14.99 12.71
CA GLU A 167 -24.01 -16.06 13.23
C GLU A 167 -24.47 -16.91 12.05
N LYS A 168 -24.24 -18.22 12.12
CA LYS A 168 -24.73 -19.20 11.14
C LYS A 168 -26.24 -19.41 11.30
#